data_AF-A0A0Q6ZZQ6-F1
#
_entry.id   AF-A0A0Q6ZZQ6-F1
#
_cell.length_a   1.000
_cell.length_b   1.000
_cell.length_c   1.000
_cell.angle_alpha   90.00
_cell.angle_beta   90.00
_cell.angle_gamma   90.00
#
_symmetry.space_group_name_H-M   'P 1'
#
loop_
_entity.id
_entity.type
_entity.pdbx_description
1 polymer ?
#
loop_
_entity_poly.entity_id
_entity_poly.type
_entity_poly.pdbx_seq_one_letter_code
_entity_poly.pdbx_strand_id
1 'polypeptide(L)'
;MGATVGASVLLAALALPYAALAADCRIEKATYREAETGLELVFEAASGENTPVTHGFSTTIGKLKLNGYVMYDAEIERPVGMLMNNCPEGDVTGADLAACTVWKGIVYGIDTKTGHVDLLPPEGADAPDALLLPGFGPSVIASSAGKGLETSPWDVFEFKGCAA
;
A
#
# COMPACT_ATOMS: atom_id res chain seq x y z
N MET A 1 37.20 -37.30 44.92
CA MET A 1 37.11 -37.70 43.50
C MET A 1 35.64 -37.92 43.20
N GLY A 2 34.90 -37.19 42.37
CA GLY A 2 35.06 -35.95 41.61
C GLY A 2 33.63 -35.50 41.27
N ALA A 3 33.33 -34.21 41.40
CA ALA A 3 32.00 -33.67 41.14
C ALA A 3 31.80 -33.47 39.63
N THR A 4 30.78 -34.10 39.05
CA THR A 4 30.32 -33.85 37.69
C THR A 4 29.43 -32.60 37.69
N VAL A 5 30.00 -31.47 37.27
CA VAL A 5 29.24 -30.25 36.98
C VAL A 5 28.63 -30.39 35.60
N GLY A 6 27.31 -30.59 35.52
CA GLY A 6 26.57 -30.56 34.27
C GLY A 6 26.42 -29.12 33.78
N ALA A 7 27.06 -28.80 32.67
CA ALA A 7 26.91 -27.50 32.01
C ALA A 7 25.57 -27.48 31.24
N SER A 8 24.53 -26.91 31.85
CA SER A 8 23.29 -26.60 31.15
C SER A 8 23.53 -25.40 30.22
N VAL A 9 23.70 -25.66 28.93
CA VAL A 9 23.74 -24.62 27.90
C VAL A 9 22.30 -24.16 27.64
N LEU A 10 21.93 -23.00 28.19
CA LEU A 10 20.70 -22.29 27.81
C LEU A 10 20.91 -21.70 26.41
N LEU A 11 20.35 -22.34 25.37
CA LEU A 11 20.16 -21.72 24.06
C LEU A 11 19.08 -20.63 24.20
N ALA A 12 19.50 -19.38 24.37
CA ALA A 12 18.61 -18.23 24.18
C ALA A 12 18.31 -18.10 22.67
N ALA A 13 17.10 -18.48 22.25
CA ALA A 13 16.62 -18.25 20.91
C ALA A 13 16.43 -16.74 20.70
N LEU A 14 17.41 -16.10 20.06
CA LEU A 14 17.27 -14.75 19.54
C LEU A 14 16.20 -14.78 18.44
N ALA A 15 14.98 -14.35 18.77
CA ALA A 15 13.97 -14.02 17.79
C ALA A 15 14.45 -12.78 17.02
N LEU A 16 15.26 -13.01 15.98
CA LEU A 16 15.58 -11.97 15.01
C LEU A 16 14.27 -11.58 14.32
N PRO A 17 13.92 -10.28 14.23
CA PRO A 17 12.79 -9.86 13.44
C PRO A 17 13.08 -10.27 12.00
N TYR A 18 12.31 -11.23 11.48
CA TYR A 18 12.40 -11.63 10.08
C TYR A 18 11.96 -10.40 9.28
N ALA A 19 12.89 -9.78 8.56
CA ALA A 19 12.51 -8.82 7.54
C ALA A 19 11.72 -9.62 6.50
N ALA A 20 10.40 -9.50 6.52
CA ALA A 20 9.56 -10.12 5.52
C ALA A 20 10.03 -9.63 4.15
N LEU A 21 10.27 -10.55 3.22
CA LEU A 21 10.46 -10.18 1.82
C LEU A 21 9.09 -9.92 1.21
N ALA A 22 9.04 -9.05 0.19
CA ALA A 22 7.79 -8.77 -0.52
C ALA A 22 7.17 -10.07 -1.07
N ALA A 23 7.99 -10.95 -1.62
CA ALA A 23 7.60 -12.27 -2.12
C ALA A 23 7.02 -13.22 -1.05
N ASP A 24 7.28 -12.99 0.24
CA ASP A 24 6.71 -13.80 1.33
C ASP A 24 5.47 -13.14 1.95
N CYS A 25 5.07 -11.97 1.44
CA CYS A 25 3.93 -11.21 1.91
C CYS A 25 2.79 -11.26 0.89
N ARG A 26 1.57 -11.50 1.37
CA ARG A 26 0.39 -11.29 0.52
C ARG A 26 0.13 -9.80 0.33
N ILE A 27 -0.23 -9.38 -0.88
CA ILE A 27 -0.39 -7.97 -1.21
C ILE A 27 -1.39 -7.26 -0.28
N GLU A 28 -2.46 -7.93 0.13
CA GLU A 28 -3.47 -7.42 1.06
C GLU A 28 -2.97 -7.26 2.51
N LYS A 29 -1.73 -7.65 2.80
CA LYS A 29 -1.06 -7.42 4.10
C LYS A 29 0.14 -6.48 3.98
N ALA A 30 0.46 -6.02 2.78
CA ALA A 30 1.68 -5.28 2.51
C ALA A 30 1.55 -3.82 2.94
N THR A 31 2.65 -3.26 3.42
CA THR A 31 2.83 -1.82 3.58
C THR A 31 3.93 -1.36 2.65
N TYR A 32 3.67 -0.29 1.90
CA TYR A 32 4.63 0.37 1.03
C TYR A 32 4.94 1.77 1.55
N ARG A 33 6.15 2.26 1.35
CA ARG A 33 6.62 3.56 1.82
C ARG A 33 7.27 4.35 0.70
N GLU A 34 6.88 5.60 0.55
CA GLU A 34 7.53 6.57 -0.34
C GLU A 34 8.83 7.07 0.31
N ALA A 35 9.89 7.20 -0.48
CA ALA A 35 11.25 7.40 0.03
C ALA A 35 11.48 8.76 0.70
N GLU A 36 10.96 9.85 0.12
CA GLU A 36 11.27 11.22 0.52
C GLU A 36 10.42 11.71 1.70
N THR A 37 9.10 11.58 1.60
CA THR A 37 8.14 12.02 2.62
C THR A 37 7.90 10.96 3.69
N GLY A 38 8.22 9.70 3.41
CA GLY A 38 7.90 8.58 4.28
C GLY A 38 6.42 8.23 4.35
N LEU A 39 5.62 8.73 3.40
CA LEU A 39 4.20 8.40 3.28
C LEU A 39 4.02 6.89 3.07
N GLU A 40 3.06 6.30 3.76
CA GLU A 40 2.81 4.86 3.70
C GLU A 40 1.47 4.53 3.05
N LEU A 41 1.46 3.51 2.20
CA LEU A 41 0.26 2.84 1.71
C LEU A 41 0.14 1.51 2.45
N VAL A 42 -0.89 1.36 3.26
CA VAL A 42 -1.18 0.13 4.00
C VAL A 42 -2.30 -0.59 3.27
N PHE A 43 -2.00 -1.72 2.64
CA PHE A 43 -2.98 -2.54 1.95
C PHE A 43 -3.78 -3.38 2.93
N GLU A 44 -5.02 -3.68 2.53
CA GLU A 44 -5.95 -4.55 3.23
C GLU A 44 -6.79 -5.32 2.20
N ALA A 45 -7.39 -6.42 2.66
CA ALA A 45 -8.28 -7.20 1.81
C ALA A 45 -9.46 -6.34 1.35
N ALA A 46 -9.98 -6.64 0.16
CA ALA A 46 -11.20 -6.02 -0.32
C ALA A 46 -12.36 -6.23 0.67
N SER A 47 -13.39 -5.39 0.58
CA SER A 47 -14.51 -5.33 1.53
C SER A 47 -15.42 -6.58 1.58
N GLY A 48 -15.07 -7.68 0.89
CA GLY A 48 -15.75 -8.98 0.97
C GLY A 48 -16.17 -9.57 -0.38
N GLU A 49 -16.94 -10.65 -0.36
CA GLU A 49 -17.46 -11.28 -1.58
C GLU A 49 -18.47 -10.35 -2.31
N ASN A 50 -18.41 -10.31 -3.65
CA ASN A 50 -19.29 -9.54 -4.54
C ASN A 50 -19.06 -8.01 -4.58
N THR A 51 -17.89 -7.52 -4.16
CA THR A 51 -17.45 -6.14 -4.47
C THR A 51 -16.63 -6.10 -5.78
N PRO A 52 -16.77 -5.05 -6.61
CA PRO A 52 -15.85 -4.83 -7.75
C PRO A 52 -14.45 -4.38 -7.29
N VAL A 53 -14.27 -4.09 -6.01
CA VAL A 53 -12.98 -3.74 -5.42
C VAL A 53 -12.12 -4.99 -5.31
N THR A 54 -10.92 -4.93 -5.88
CA THR A 54 -9.92 -5.99 -5.82
C THR A 54 -8.96 -5.81 -4.66
N HIS A 55 -8.76 -4.58 -4.18
CA HIS A 55 -7.90 -4.28 -3.02
C HIS A 55 -8.40 -3.05 -2.28
N GLY A 56 -8.30 -3.06 -0.94
CA GLY A 56 -8.34 -1.86 -0.12
C GLY A 56 -6.92 -1.37 0.19
N PHE A 57 -6.74 -0.07 0.35
CA PHE A 57 -5.55 0.47 0.98
C PHE A 57 -5.87 1.77 1.72
N SER A 58 -5.03 2.17 2.65
CA SER A 58 -5.17 3.46 3.33
C SER A 58 -3.85 4.19 3.45
N THR A 59 -3.93 5.51 3.59
CA THR A 59 -2.76 6.35 3.83
C THR A 59 -3.12 7.53 4.73
N THR A 60 -2.13 8.10 5.39
CA THR A 60 -2.30 9.29 6.24
C THR A 60 -1.44 10.43 5.71
N ILE A 61 -2.08 11.49 5.23
CA ILE A 61 -1.42 12.69 4.73
C ILE A 61 -1.73 13.84 5.68
N GLY A 62 -0.70 14.33 6.38
CA GLY A 62 -0.88 15.30 7.46
C GLY A 62 -1.78 14.74 8.58
N LYS A 63 -3.00 15.27 8.70
CA LYS A 63 -4.01 14.80 9.67
C LYS A 63 -5.17 14.02 9.04
N LEU A 64 -5.15 13.86 7.72
CA LEU A 64 -6.23 13.21 6.99
C LEU A 64 -5.88 11.74 6.81
N LYS A 65 -6.77 10.87 7.29
CA LYS A 65 -6.78 9.46 6.89
C LYS A 65 -7.60 9.35 5.61
N LEU A 66 -6.98 8.81 4.57
CA LEU A 66 -7.57 8.65 3.25
C LEU A 66 -7.75 7.16 2.97
N ASN A 67 -8.85 6.84 2.30
CA ASN A 67 -9.19 5.46 1.95
C ASN A 67 -9.04 5.28 0.44
N GLY A 68 -8.31 4.24 0.07
CA GLY A 68 -7.97 3.87 -1.28
C GLY A 68 -8.63 2.55 -1.66
N TYR A 69 -9.02 2.46 -2.92
CA TYR A 69 -9.64 1.26 -3.48
C TYR A 69 -9.06 1.01 -4.86
N VAL A 70 -8.77 -0.25 -5.16
CA VAL A 70 -8.41 -0.69 -6.51
C VAL A 70 -9.56 -1.49 -7.08
N MET A 71 -9.95 -1.22 -8.32
CA MET A 71 -10.92 -2.00 -9.07
C MET A 71 -10.31 -2.41 -10.40
N TYR A 72 -10.61 -3.61 -10.86
CA TYR A 72 -10.19 -4.02 -12.21
C TYR A 72 -11.19 -3.45 -13.23
N ASP A 73 -10.71 -2.58 -14.10
CA ASP A 73 -11.47 -2.07 -15.23
C ASP A 73 -11.31 -3.02 -16.41
N ALA A 74 -12.41 -3.69 -16.78
CA ALA A 74 -12.42 -4.69 -17.85
C ALA A 74 -12.38 -4.07 -19.26
N GLU A 75 -12.71 -2.79 -19.43
CA GLU A 75 -12.70 -2.13 -20.75
C GLU A 75 -11.27 -1.80 -21.18
N ILE A 76 -10.44 -1.36 -20.22
CA ILE A 76 -9.03 -1.06 -20.46
C ILE A 76 -8.08 -2.17 -19.98
N GLU A 77 -8.62 -3.21 -19.33
CA GLU A 77 -7.89 -4.34 -18.74
C GLU A 77 -6.82 -3.89 -17.72
N ARG A 78 -7.18 -2.99 -16.78
CA ARG A 78 -6.22 -2.42 -15.82
C ARG A 78 -6.77 -2.31 -14.40
N PRO A 79 -5.92 -2.49 -13.36
CA PRO A 79 -6.26 -2.17 -11.98
C PRO A 79 -6.23 -0.65 -11.77
N VAL A 80 -7.42 -0.05 -11.68
CA VAL A 80 -7.60 1.39 -11.44
C VAL A 80 -7.75 1.63 -9.95
N GLY A 81 -6.77 2.33 -9.37
CA GLY A 81 -6.79 2.84 -8.02
C GLY A 81 -7.50 4.19 -7.92
N MET A 82 -8.17 4.42 -6.80
CA MET A 82 -8.75 5.70 -6.40
C MET A 82 -8.41 5.94 -4.94
N LEU A 83 -7.94 7.14 -4.60
CA LEU A 83 -7.73 7.59 -3.23
C LEU A 83 -8.74 8.68 -2.91
N MET A 84 -9.49 8.52 -1.83
CA MET A 84 -10.63 9.35 -1.49
C MET A 84 -10.52 9.92 -0.07
N ASN A 85 -10.99 11.14 0.10
CA ASN A 85 -11.11 11.82 1.38
C ASN A 85 -12.58 11.86 1.82
N ASN A 86 -13.05 10.79 2.46
CA ASN A 86 -14.42 10.68 3.00
C ASN A 86 -15.50 11.16 2.02
N CYS A 87 -15.48 10.62 0.80
CA CYS A 87 -16.46 10.96 -0.21
C CYS A 87 -17.89 10.63 0.26
N PRO A 88 -18.87 11.52 0.01
CA PRO A 88 -20.26 11.26 0.35
C PRO A 88 -20.81 10.08 -0.46
N GLU A 89 -21.77 9.38 0.13
CA GLU A 89 -22.53 8.30 -0.51
C GLU A 89 -23.96 8.76 -0.83
N GLY A 90 -24.62 8.09 -1.79
CA GLY A 90 -26.00 8.38 -2.18
C GLY A 90 -26.11 9.31 -3.40
N ASP A 91 -27.05 10.26 -3.36
CA ASP A 91 -27.28 11.21 -4.45
C ASP A 91 -26.19 12.29 -4.46
N VAL A 92 -25.07 11.97 -5.10
CA VAL A 92 -23.88 12.82 -5.19
C VAL A 92 -23.64 13.25 -6.63
N THR A 93 -23.24 14.51 -6.81
CA THR A 93 -22.89 15.01 -8.13
C THR A 93 -21.47 14.60 -8.51
N GLY A 94 -21.16 14.62 -9.81
CA GLY A 94 -19.78 14.42 -10.26
C GLY A 94 -18.80 15.46 -9.70
N ALA A 95 -19.28 16.66 -9.36
CA ALA A 95 -18.46 17.69 -8.73
C ALA A 95 -18.13 17.35 -7.27
N ASP A 96 -19.07 16.76 -6.53
CA ASP A 96 -18.84 16.32 -5.15
C ASP A 96 -17.81 15.20 -5.12
N LEU A 97 -17.93 14.23 -6.03
CA LEU A 97 -16.97 13.13 -6.18
C LEU A 97 -15.58 13.64 -6.59
N ALA A 98 -15.50 14.60 -7.51
CA ALA A 98 -14.23 15.19 -7.92
C ALA A 98 -13.56 15.96 -6.76
N ALA A 99 -14.34 16.65 -5.92
CA ALA A 99 -13.80 17.44 -4.81
C ALA A 99 -13.24 16.57 -3.68
N CYS A 100 -13.79 15.38 -3.47
CA CYS A 100 -13.34 14.45 -2.44
C CYS A 100 -12.34 13.39 -2.96
N THR A 101 -12.19 13.23 -4.27
CA THR A 101 -11.17 12.37 -4.87
C THR A 101 -9.81 13.04 -4.81
N VAL A 102 -8.85 12.40 -4.16
CA VAL A 102 -7.47 12.88 -4.03
C VAL A 102 -6.62 12.43 -5.22
N TRP A 103 -6.76 11.17 -5.64
CA TRP A 103 -6.03 10.61 -6.77
C TRP A 103 -6.86 9.52 -7.46
N LYS A 104 -6.66 9.36 -8.78
CA LYS A 104 -7.19 8.26 -9.56
C LYS A 104 -6.19 7.92 -10.66
N GLY A 105 -5.84 6.65 -10.80
CA GLY A 105 -4.87 6.19 -11.79
C GLY A 105 -4.70 4.68 -11.80
N ILE A 106 -3.86 4.16 -12.70
CA ILE A 106 -3.53 2.74 -12.74
C ILE A 106 -2.47 2.43 -11.67
N VAL A 107 -2.59 1.32 -10.97
CA VAL A 107 -1.57 0.85 -10.03
C VAL A 107 -0.70 -0.22 -10.70
N TYR A 108 0.61 -0.03 -10.69
CA TYR A 108 1.57 -0.98 -11.22
C TYR A 108 2.44 -1.57 -10.11
N GLY A 109 2.80 -2.84 -10.26
CA GLY A 109 3.85 -3.48 -9.48
C GLY A 109 5.19 -3.38 -10.20
N ILE A 110 6.27 -3.29 -9.43
CA ILE A 110 7.64 -3.26 -9.93
C ILE A 110 8.44 -4.38 -9.27
N ASP A 111 9.15 -5.17 -10.07
CA ASP A 111 10.28 -5.98 -9.63
C ASP A 111 11.53 -5.11 -9.65
N THR A 112 12.08 -4.83 -8.48
CA THR A 112 13.23 -3.91 -8.34
C THR A 112 14.54 -4.54 -8.79
N LYS A 113 14.62 -5.87 -8.85
CA LYS A 113 15.81 -6.60 -9.31
C LYS A 113 15.92 -6.59 -10.82
N THR A 114 14.79 -6.74 -11.52
CA THR A 114 14.76 -6.78 -12.99
C THR A 114 14.40 -5.44 -13.61
N GLY A 115 13.77 -4.55 -12.86
CA GLY A 115 13.17 -3.30 -13.36
C GLY A 115 11.89 -3.54 -14.16
N HIS A 116 11.33 -4.76 -14.13
CA HIS A 116 10.09 -5.07 -14.82
C HIS A 116 8.90 -4.40 -14.14
N VAL A 117 8.01 -3.82 -14.95
CA VAL A 117 6.77 -3.19 -14.49
C VAL A 117 5.61 -4.01 -15.03
N ASP A 118 4.72 -4.43 -14.14
CA ASP A 118 3.52 -5.22 -14.47
C ASP A 118 2.30 -4.62 -13.75
N LEU A 119 1.11 -5.14 -14.04
CA LEU A 119 -0.10 -4.79 -13.34
C LEU A 119 0.01 -5.17 -11.86
N LEU A 120 -0.70 -4.43 -11.00
CA LEU A 120 -0.89 -4.85 -9.61
C LEU A 120 -1.42 -6.30 -9.59
N PRO A 121 -0.76 -7.23 -8.88
CA PRO A 121 -1.21 -8.60 -8.80
C PRO A 121 -2.59 -8.70 -8.10
N PRO A 122 -3.35 -9.78 -8.32
CA PRO A 122 -4.63 -9.97 -7.65
C PRO A 122 -4.46 -10.20 -6.14
N GLU A 123 -5.53 -10.01 -5.38
CA GLU A 123 -5.57 -10.36 -3.95
C GLU A 123 -5.16 -11.82 -3.72
N GLY A 124 -4.39 -12.07 -2.66
CA GLY A 124 -3.86 -13.38 -2.33
C GLY A 124 -2.60 -13.78 -3.11
N ALA A 125 -2.14 -12.98 -4.07
CA ALA A 125 -0.82 -13.14 -4.66
C ALA A 125 0.27 -12.46 -3.82
N ASP A 126 1.53 -12.75 -4.16
CA ASP A 126 2.68 -12.18 -3.47
C ASP A 126 2.81 -10.69 -3.81
N ALA A 127 3.24 -9.90 -2.82
CA ALA A 127 3.40 -8.47 -2.92
C ALA A 127 4.59 -8.13 -3.85
N PRO A 128 4.45 -7.17 -4.79
CA PRO A 128 5.59 -6.68 -5.57
C PRO A 128 6.59 -5.94 -4.68
N ASP A 129 7.84 -5.82 -5.14
CA ASP A 129 8.92 -5.13 -4.40
C ASP A 129 8.65 -3.62 -4.26
N ALA A 130 7.98 -3.02 -5.25
CA ALA A 130 7.55 -1.64 -5.20
C ALA A 130 6.26 -1.44 -6.01
N LEU A 131 5.61 -0.30 -5.79
CA LEU A 131 4.44 0.15 -6.52
C LEU A 131 4.73 1.46 -7.24
N LEU A 132 4.14 1.62 -8.41
CA LEU A 132 4.07 2.89 -9.13
C LEU A 132 2.62 3.31 -9.28
N LEU A 133 2.31 4.51 -8.77
CA LEU A 133 1.03 5.18 -8.85
C LEU A 133 1.23 6.48 -9.65
N PRO A 134 1.11 6.44 -11.00
CA PRO A 134 1.42 7.60 -11.83
C PRO A 134 0.58 8.82 -11.46
N GLY A 135 1.25 9.97 -11.32
CA GLY A 135 0.62 11.25 -10.99
C GLY A 135 0.17 11.40 -9.54
N PHE A 136 0.50 10.46 -8.65
CA PHE A 136 0.09 10.50 -7.25
C PHE A 136 0.51 11.79 -6.55
N GLY A 137 1.78 12.16 -6.63
CA GLY A 137 2.32 13.37 -6.01
C GLY A 137 1.59 14.65 -6.44
N PRO A 138 1.56 14.95 -7.75
CA PRO A 138 0.82 16.09 -8.28
C PRO A 138 -0.67 16.09 -7.88
N SER A 139 -1.33 14.93 -7.90
CA SER A 139 -2.73 14.81 -7.48
C SER A 139 -2.93 15.12 -5.99
N VAL A 140 -2.06 14.61 -5.11
CA VAL A 140 -2.08 14.94 -3.67
C VAL A 140 -1.96 16.45 -3.47
N ILE A 141 -0.97 17.10 -4.11
CA ILE A 141 -0.76 18.55 -3.98
C ILE A 141 -1.95 19.36 -4.48
N ALA A 142 -2.58 18.94 -5.58
CA ALA A 142 -3.75 19.62 -6.13
C ALA A 142 -5.04 19.41 -5.30
N SER A 143 -5.05 18.41 -4.42
CA SER A 143 -6.21 18.02 -3.62
C SER A 143 -6.32 18.76 -2.28
N SER A 144 -7.41 18.47 -1.56
CA SER A 144 -7.56 18.91 -0.17
C SER A 144 -6.47 18.36 0.77
N ALA A 145 -5.85 17.22 0.44
CA ALA A 145 -4.82 16.58 1.25
C ALA A 145 -3.44 17.25 1.13
N GLY A 146 -3.20 17.99 0.05
CA GLY A 146 -1.97 18.75 -0.16
C GLY A 146 -1.86 20.01 0.70
N LYS A 147 -2.97 20.47 1.32
CA LYS A 147 -3.00 21.71 2.09
C LYS A 147 -2.05 21.63 3.29
N GLY A 148 -0.98 22.41 3.23
CA GLY A 148 0.01 22.51 4.31
C GLY A 148 1.14 21.47 4.22
N LEU A 149 1.25 20.73 3.12
CA LEU A 149 2.46 19.96 2.84
C LEU A 149 3.59 20.88 2.38
N GLU A 150 4.77 20.70 2.97
CA GLU A 150 6.00 21.39 2.54
C GLU A 150 6.67 20.68 1.35
N THR A 151 6.45 19.36 1.24
CA THR A 151 7.03 18.49 0.23
C THR A 151 5.94 17.57 -0.34
N SER A 152 5.94 17.40 -1.67
CA SER A 152 5.06 16.44 -2.34
C SER A 152 5.61 15.03 -2.21
N PRO A 153 4.78 14.00 -1.96
CA PRO A 153 5.21 12.62 -2.17
C PRO A 153 5.51 12.40 -3.65
N TRP A 154 6.36 11.42 -3.92
CA TRP A 154 6.58 10.87 -5.25
C TRP A 154 5.52 9.83 -5.61
N ASP A 155 5.63 9.33 -6.83
CA ASP A 155 4.70 8.35 -7.41
C ASP A 155 5.09 6.89 -7.12
N VAL A 156 6.27 6.66 -6.53
CA VAL A 156 6.82 5.32 -6.28
C VAL A 156 6.86 5.02 -4.78
N PHE A 157 6.39 3.84 -4.40
CA PHE A 157 6.39 3.36 -3.02
C PHE A 157 7.09 2.01 -2.94
N GLU A 158 8.07 1.87 -2.06
CA GLU A 158 8.85 0.64 -1.90
C GLU A 158 8.26 -0.23 -0.79
N PHE A 159 8.36 -1.55 -0.94
CA PHE A 159 7.88 -2.48 0.08
C PHE A 159 8.59 -2.22 1.41
N LYS A 160 7.80 -1.94 2.46
CA LYS A 160 8.29 -1.68 3.81
C LYS A 160 8.16 -2.91 4.71
N GLY A 161 7.08 -3.66 4.59
CA GLY A 161 6.82 -4.79 5.48
C GLY A 161 5.44 -5.41 5.30
N CYS A 162 5.20 -6.47 6.06
CA CYS A 162 3.98 -7.25 6.02
C CYS A 162 3.31 -7.28 7.40
N ALA A 163 1.99 -7.12 7.45
CA ALA A 163 1.22 -7.41 8.65
C ALA A 163 1.26 -8.91 8.97
N ALA A 164 1.20 -9.25 10.26
CA ALA A 164 1.10 -10.64 10.74
C ALA A 164 -0.26 -11.27 10.36
#